data_AF-A0A9E0JJR4-F1
#
_entry.id   AF-A0A9E0JJR4-F1
#
_cell.length_a   1.000
_cell.length_b   1.000
_cell.length_c   1.000
_cell.angle_alpha   90.00
_cell.angle_beta   90.00
_cell.angle_gamma   90.00
#
_symmetry.space_group_name_H-M   'P 1'
#
loop_
_entity.id
_entity.type
_entity.pdbx_description
1 polymer ?
#
loop_
_entity_poly.entity_id
_entity_poly.type
_entity_poly.pdbx_seq_one_letter_code
_entity_poly.pdbx_strand_id
1 'polypeptide(L)'
;TEEIEEVKETEVKEILQEMSNQNEVVSEVVEEVQQQIISEEPLQEILQEAEVLYLETAAQLKLNSLALVSNPVKYSNIYLESKESSILKLNVESLKVGQENIFGAKIRVLEYKNFKLIEIKNREFILKFGVDIFKNGLIVPNGEYLEYEIFENLNLNRFTSVLKLLKDIFSGDEISFKSSDFTSNISLKNEKESFKFELISEFLKNYEKISCIKEKRFNYVNEDYYKLYLLANLERGDSFETWGNFTLKYDDHNKIKLPVQYIREHKFNLKGLENTTVRETITISDNLENYQLLNDFKIYRHKKLTVNLEKI
;
A
#
# COMPACT_ATOMS: atom_id res chain seq x y z
N THR A 1 -9.99 25.20 -88.34
CA THR A 1 -10.14 25.50 -86.90
C THR A 1 -8.77 25.46 -86.24
N GLU A 2 -7.77 26.05 -86.90
CA GLU A 2 -6.34 25.95 -86.57
C GLU A 2 -5.74 27.32 -86.19
N GLU A 3 -6.53 28.40 -86.17
CA GLU A 3 -6.09 29.75 -85.74
C GLU A 3 -6.46 30.09 -84.27
N ILE A 4 -7.03 29.15 -83.51
CA ILE A 4 -7.41 29.35 -82.09
C ILE A 4 -6.46 28.62 -81.13
N GLU A 5 -5.58 27.73 -81.63
CA GLU A 5 -4.58 27.02 -80.80
C GLU A 5 -3.22 27.73 -80.74
N GLU A 6 -2.84 28.54 -81.73
CA GLU A 6 -1.52 29.20 -81.76
C GLU A 6 -1.45 30.46 -80.88
N VAL A 7 -2.59 31.07 -80.51
CA VAL A 7 -2.64 32.25 -79.62
C VAL A 7 -2.53 31.87 -78.14
N LYS A 8 -2.79 30.60 -77.77
CA LYS A 8 -2.70 30.14 -76.37
C LYS A 8 -1.30 29.69 -75.95
N GLU A 9 -0.40 29.37 -76.88
CA GLU A 9 0.98 28.99 -76.55
C GLU A 9 1.92 30.18 -76.29
N THR A 10 1.61 31.36 -76.85
CA THR A 10 2.42 32.58 -76.67
C THR A 10 2.18 33.25 -75.32
N GLU A 11 0.93 33.31 -74.84
CA GLU A 11 0.61 33.87 -73.50
C GLU A 11 1.18 33.02 -72.35
N VAL A 12 1.29 31.69 -72.53
CA VAL A 12 1.87 30.79 -71.51
C VAL A 12 3.39 30.94 -71.42
N LYS A 13 4.07 31.30 -72.52
CA LYS A 13 5.53 31.53 -72.51
C LYS A 13 5.92 32.86 -71.85
N GLU A 14 5.13 33.93 -72.00
CA GLU A 14 5.40 35.20 -71.30
C GLU A 14 5.19 35.09 -69.79
N ILE A 15 4.17 34.35 -69.32
CA ILE A 15 3.93 34.10 -67.88
C ILE A 15 5.07 33.25 -67.27
N LEU A 16 5.58 32.25 -68.00
CA LEU A 16 6.71 31.42 -67.53
C LEU A 16 8.04 32.20 -67.48
N GLN A 17 8.21 33.22 -68.33
CA GLN A 17 9.42 34.05 -68.34
C GLN A 17 9.39 35.14 -67.24
N GLU A 18 8.22 35.67 -66.90
CA GLU A 18 8.04 36.56 -65.74
C GLU A 18 8.19 35.82 -64.40
N MET A 19 7.78 34.54 -64.31
CA MET A 19 8.01 33.69 -63.13
C MET A 19 9.48 33.28 -62.96
N SER A 20 10.29 33.31 -64.03
CA SER A 20 11.71 32.95 -63.97
C SER A 20 12.61 34.07 -63.42
N ASN A 21 12.18 35.33 -63.47
CA ASN A 21 12.97 36.47 -63.01
C ASN A 21 12.72 36.86 -61.54
N GLN A 22 11.83 36.16 -60.83
CA GLN A 22 11.62 36.34 -59.38
C GLN A 22 12.37 35.30 -58.52
N ASN A 23 13.07 34.34 -59.15
CA ASN A 23 13.73 33.23 -58.45
C ASN A 23 15.20 33.48 -58.07
N GLU A 24 15.76 34.68 -58.28
CA GLU A 24 17.15 34.99 -57.90
C GLU A 24 17.29 35.77 -56.56
N VAL A 25 16.18 36.09 -55.88
CA VAL A 25 16.23 36.80 -54.56
C VAL A 25 15.79 35.90 -53.39
N VAL A 26 15.39 34.66 -53.65
CA VAL A 26 14.88 33.74 -52.61
C VAL A 26 15.96 32.77 -52.10
N SER A 27 17.11 32.67 -52.76
CA SER A 27 18.17 31.72 -52.39
C SER A 27 18.98 32.12 -51.14
N GLU A 28 18.99 33.39 -50.72
CA GLU A 28 19.68 33.80 -49.48
C GLU A 28 18.80 33.76 -48.23
N VAL A 29 17.48 33.60 -48.36
CA VAL A 29 16.55 33.52 -47.21
C VAL A 29 16.23 32.07 -46.81
N VAL A 30 16.66 31.08 -47.61
CA VAL A 30 16.37 29.65 -47.35
C VAL A 30 17.52 28.93 -46.62
N GLU A 31 18.74 29.47 -46.61
CA GLU A 31 19.86 28.87 -45.86
C GLU A 31 19.92 29.30 -44.37
N GLU A 32 19.28 30.42 -43.98
CA GLU A 32 19.17 30.81 -42.56
C GLU A 32 17.96 30.19 -41.83
N VAL A 33 17.04 29.53 -42.53
CA VAL A 33 15.86 28.87 -41.92
C VAL A 33 16.08 27.37 -41.68
N GLN A 34 17.20 26.79 -42.11
CA GLN A 34 17.49 25.35 -41.97
C GLN A 34 18.43 24.97 -40.81
N GLN A 35 18.82 25.90 -39.92
CA GLN A 35 19.61 25.60 -38.71
C GLN A 35 18.85 25.74 -37.38
N GLN A 36 17.52 25.81 -37.41
CA GLN A 36 16.69 25.61 -36.21
C GLN A 36 15.74 24.43 -36.39
N ILE A 37 16.29 23.26 -36.70
CA ILE A 37 15.68 22.01 -36.23
C ILE A 37 16.00 21.97 -34.74
N ILE A 38 15.17 22.68 -33.97
CA ILE A 38 15.05 22.51 -32.54
C ILE A 38 14.83 21.02 -32.34
N SER A 39 15.74 20.37 -31.62
CA SER A 39 15.48 19.07 -31.05
C SER A 39 14.22 19.21 -30.21
N GLU A 40 13.10 18.70 -30.72
CA GLU A 40 11.94 18.42 -29.90
C GLU A 40 12.37 17.28 -28.95
N GLU A 41 13.06 17.66 -27.88
CA GLU A 41 12.86 16.98 -26.61
C GLU A 41 11.35 16.94 -26.41
N PRO A 42 10.76 15.78 -26.04
CA PRO A 42 9.32 15.72 -25.83
C PRO A 42 8.99 16.84 -24.84
N LEU A 43 8.11 17.77 -25.24
CA LEU A 43 7.54 18.75 -24.32
C LEU A 43 7.07 17.97 -23.10
N GLN A 44 7.83 18.03 -22.01
CA GLN A 44 7.33 17.61 -20.72
C GLN A 44 6.16 18.56 -20.47
N GLU A 45 4.93 18.09 -20.70
CA GLU A 45 3.76 18.77 -20.17
C GLU A 45 4.08 19.03 -18.70
N ILE A 46 4.21 20.30 -18.33
CA ILE A 46 4.36 20.70 -16.94
C ILE A 46 3.01 20.39 -16.29
N LEU A 47 2.92 19.18 -15.74
CA LEU A 47 1.71 18.71 -15.10
C LEU A 47 1.43 19.58 -13.88
N GLN A 48 0.20 20.07 -13.78
CA GLN A 48 -0.19 20.91 -12.66
C GLN A 48 -0.10 20.08 -11.37
N GLU A 49 0.68 20.56 -10.40
CA GLU A 49 0.67 20.01 -9.06
C GLU A 49 -0.64 20.43 -8.38
N ALA A 50 -1.46 19.44 -8.01
CA ALA A 50 -2.74 19.71 -7.39
C ALA A 50 -2.57 20.03 -5.90
N GLU A 51 -3.31 21.02 -5.39
CA GLU A 51 -3.50 21.21 -3.94
C GLU A 51 -4.38 20.09 -3.37
N VAL A 52 -3.81 18.90 -3.24
CA VAL A 52 -4.47 17.73 -2.67
C VAL A 52 -4.27 17.74 -1.16
N LEU A 53 -5.37 17.87 -0.42
CA LEU A 53 -5.34 17.88 1.05
C LEU A 53 -5.13 16.49 1.63
N TYR A 54 -5.64 15.48 0.94
CA TYR A 54 -5.55 14.09 1.34
C TYR A 54 -5.60 13.21 0.11
N LEU A 55 -4.70 12.22 0.03
CA LEU A 55 -4.75 11.17 -0.98
C LEU A 55 -4.37 9.84 -0.35
N GLU A 56 -5.19 8.83 -0.64
CA GLU A 56 -4.97 7.46 -0.23
C GLU A 56 -5.18 6.53 -1.42
N THR A 57 -4.12 5.80 -1.79
CA THR A 57 -4.19 4.77 -2.85
C THR A 57 -4.89 3.52 -2.32
N ALA A 58 -5.33 2.63 -3.22
CA ALA A 58 -5.99 1.38 -2.86
C ALA A 58 -5.15 0.52 -1.91
N ALA A 59 -3.84 0.45 -2.14
CA ALA A 59 -2.91 -0.27 -1.27
C ALA A 59 -2.82 0.38 0.12
N GLN A 60 -2.74 1.71 0.18
CA GLN A 60 -2.71 2.44 1.45
C GLN A 60 -4.01 2.25 2.23
N LEU A 61 -5.18 2.38 1.58
CA LEU A 61 -6.48 2.13 2.18
C LEU A 61 -6.59 0.71 2.74
N LYS A 62 -6.15 -0.30 1.97
CA LYS A 62 -6.14 -1.70 2.40
C LYS A 62 -5.31 -1.87 3.68
N LEU A 63 -4.09 -1.34 3.73
CA LEU A 63 -3.21 -1.42 4.89
C LEU A 63 -3.77 -0.68 6.11
N ASN A 64 -4.25 0.54 5.93
CA ASN A 64 -4.84 1.35 6.99
C ASN A 64 -6.09 0.69 7.60
N SER A 65 -6.96 0.09 6.77
CA SER A 65 -8.17 -0.61 7.24
C SER A 65 -7.88 -1.83 8.14
N LEU A 66 -6.67 -2.40 8.02
CA LEU A 66 -6.19 -3.53 8.81
C LEU A 66 -5.26 -3.11 9.97
N ALA A 67 -5.14 -1.80 10.22
CA ALA A 67 -4.23 -1.23 11.20
C ALA A 67 -2.78 -1.70 11.01
N LEU A 68 -2.33 -1.84 9.76
CA LEU A 68 -0.97 -2.21 9.39
C LEU A 68 -0.13 -0.95 9.15
N VAL A 69 0.00 -0.12 10.18
CA VAL A 69 0.68 1.18 10.10
C VAL A 69 2.16 1.13 10.50
N SER A 70 2.58 0.10 11.25
CA SER A 70 3.99 -0.11 11.63
C SER A 70 4.26 -1.52 12.16
N ASN A 71 5.54 -1.88 12.28
CA ASN A 71 6.05 -3.08 12.94
C ASN A 71 6.63 -2.72 14.33
N PRO A 72 6.58 -3.58 15.38
CA PRO A 72 6.02 -4.94 15.45
C PRO A 72 4.50 -5.01 15.24
N VAL A 73 4.02 -6.14 14.72
CA VAL A 73 2.58 -6.40 14.54
C VAL A 73 1.92 -6.55 15.90
N LYS A 74 1.15 -5.54 16.29
CA LYS A 74 0.40 -5.49 17.54
C LYS A 74 -1.03 -5.02 17.33
N TYR A 75 -1.93 -5.50 18.18
CA TYR A 75 -3.32 -5.09 18.22
C TYR A 75 -3.86 -5.27 19.64
N SER A 76 -4.71 -4.36 20.08
CA SER A 76 -5.52 -4.55 21.27
C SER A 76 -6.80 -3.72 21.15
N ASN A 77 -7.93 -4.34 21.49
CA ASN A 77 -9.18 -3.63 21.77
C ASN A 77 -9.53 -3.64 23.27
N ILE A 78 -8.58 -4.04 24.11
CA ILE A 78 -8.75 -4.07 25.57
C ILE A 78 -8.37 -2.70 26.12
N TYR A 79 -9.26 -2.10 26.91
CA TYR A 79 -9.01 -0.81 27.54
C TYR A 79 -7.84 -0.88 28.53
N LEU A 80 -6.82 -0.04 28.32
CA LEU A 80 -5.57 -0.01 29.11
C LEU A 80 -5.77 0.18 30.62
N GLU A 81 -6.87 0.81 31.05
CA GLU A 81 -7.14 1.06 32.48
C GLU A 81 -7.74 -0.16 33.20
N SER A 82 -8.05 -1.23 32.47
CA SER A 82 -8.58 -2.46 33.05
C SER A 82 -7.47 -3.19 33.78
N LYS A 83 -7.57 -3.31 35.11
CA LYS A 83 -6.66 -4.12 35.91
C LYS A 83 -7.24 -5.52 36.11
N GLU A 84 -6.42 -6.56 35.98
CA GLU A 84 -6.86 -7.92 36.30
C GLU A 84 -7.25 -8.02 37.79
N SER A 85 -8.39 -8.62 38.08
CA SER A 85 -8.81 -8.96 39.44
C SER A 85 -8.14 -10.24 39.92
N SER A 86 -7.92 -11.22 39.02
CA SER A 86 -7.25 -12.48 39.34
C SER A 86 -6.50 -13.06 38.14
N ILE A 87 -5.48 -13.88 38.40
CA ILE A 87 -4.72 -14.60 37.38
C ILE A 87 -4.63 -16.07 37.77
N LEU A 88 -5.23 -16.93 36.95
CA LEU A 88 -5.11 -18.39 37.09
C LEU A 88 -4.10 -18.91 36.06
N LYS A 89 -3.01 -19.52 36.52
CA LYS A 89 -2.02 -20.16 35.65
C LYS A 89 -2.46 -21.60 35.37
N LEU A 90 -2.53 -21.97 34.09
CA LEU A 90 -2.84 -23.33 33.69
C LEU A 90 -1.52 -24.09 33.50
N ASN A 91 -1.34 -25.20 34.22
CA ASN A 91 -0.17 -26.08 34.09
C ASN A 91 -0.35 -26.98 32.85
N VAL A 92 -0.11 -26.41 31.68
CA VAL A 92 -0.32 -27.09 30.40
C VAL A 92 0.88 -27.97 30.07
N GLU A 93 0.63 -29.27 29.86
CA GLU A 93 1.60 -30.26 29.44
C GLU A 93 1.89 -30.18 27.93
N SER A 94 0.86 -29.88 27.14
CA SER A 94 0.97 -29.73 25.69
C SER A 94 -0.02 -28.73 25.14
N LEU A 95 0.41 -27.98 24.13
CA LEU A 95 -0.40 -27.04 23.36
C LEU A 95 -0.20 -27.32 21.87
N LYS A 96 -1.30 -27.41 21.14
CA LYS A 96 -1.33 -27.57 19.68
C LYS A 96 -2.24 -26.54 19.04
N VAL A 97 -1.92 -26.18 17.81
CA VAL A 97 -2.82 -25.47 16.89
C VAL A 97 -2.93 -26.33 15.64
N GLY A 98 -4.12 -26.85 15.36
CA GLY A 98 -4.30 -27.87 14.32
C GLY A 98 -3.38 -29.07 14.58
N GLN A 99 -2.40 -29.28 13.70
CA GLN A 99 -1.40 -30.36 13.83
C GLN A 99 -0.05 -29.89 14.40
N GLU A 100 0.15 -28.58 14.58
CA GLU A 100 1.44 -28.02 15.00
C GLU A 100 1.56 -27.97 16.53
N ASN A 101 2.69 -28.44 17.07
CA ASN A 101 2.99 -28.34 18.51
C ASN A 101 3.60 -26.97 18.83
N ILE A 102 3.06 -26.30 19.85
CA ILE A 102 3.56 -25.00 20.30
C ILE A 102 4.37 -25.18 21.58
N PHE A 103 5.70 -25.10 21.45
CA PHE A 103 6.61 -25.33 22.55
C PHE A 103 6.82 -24.09 23.43
N GLY A 104 6.97 -24.31 24.74
CA GLY A 104 7.34 -23.27 25.70
C GLY A 104 6.26 -22.20 25.91
N ALA A 105 5.03 -22.44 25.47
CA ALA A 105 3.90 -21.57 25.74
C ALA A 105 3.37 -21.76 27.16
N LYS A 106 2.99 -20.65 27.80
CA LYS A 106 2.26 -20.62 29.06
C LYS A 106 0.84 -20.19 28.76
N ILE A 107 -0.13 -20.85 29.40
CA ILE A 107 -1.53 -20.46 29.31
C ILE A 107 -2.01 -19.94 30.65
N ARG A 108 -2.74 -18.83 30.64
CA ARG A 108 -3.36 -18.23 31.83
C ARG A 108 -4.79 -17.83 31.53
N VAL A 109 -5.64 -17.87 32.55
CA VAL A 109 -6.91 -17.18 32.54
C VAL A 109 -6.72 -15.87 33.32
N LEU A 110 -6.97 -14.75 32.65
CA LEU A 110 -6.98 -13.42 33.25
C LEU A 110 -8.42 -13.05 33.53
N GLU A 111 -8.75 -12.82 34.80
CA GLU A 111 -10.09 -12.40 35.20
C GLU A 111 -10.10 -10.88 35.36
N TYR A 112 -11.09 -10.24 34.75
CA TYR A 112 -11.42 -8.84 34.95
C TYR A 112 -12.80 -8.77 35.60
N LYS A 113 -13.18 -7.56 36.04
CA LYS A 113 -14.48 -7.34 36.70
C LYS A 113 -15.67 -7.85 35.88
N ASN A 114 -15.62 -7.70 34.55
CA ASN A 114 -16.75 -7.95 33.66
C ASN A 114 -16.49 -9.04 32.60
N PHE A 115 -15.26 -9.50 32.43
CA PHE A 115 -14.90 -10.44 31.37
C PHE A 115 -13.68 -11.29 31.77
N LYS A 116 -13.40 -12.34 31.00
CA LYS A 116 -12.24 -13.21 31.17
C LYS A 116 -11.50 -13.33 29.86
N LEU A 117 -10.17 -13.41 29.93
CA LEU A 117 -9.32 -13.68 28.79
C LEU A 117 -8.55 -14.97 29.00
N ILE A 118 -8.33 -15.71 27.92
CA ILE A 118 -7.20 -16.66 27.86
C ILE A 118 -6.00 -15.93 27.30
N GLU A 119 -4.87 -15.97 28.01
CA GLU A 119 -3.54 -15.59 27.52
C GLU A 119 -2.78 -16.84 27.10
N ILE A 120 -2.30 -16.89 25.86
CA ILE A 120 -1.29 -17.81 25.37
C ILE A 120 -0.02 -16.99 25.10
N LYS A 121 1.06 -17.29 25.83
CA LYS A 121 2.31 -16.54 25.73
C LYS A 121 3.51 -17.46 25.64
N ASN A 122 4.37 -17.25 24.65
CA ASN A 122 5.70 -17.83 24.62
C ASN A 122 6.76 -16.72 24.51
N ARG A 123 7.97 -17.03 24.04
CA ARG A 123 9.05 -16.06 23.85
C ARG A 123 8.97 -15.25 22.55
N GLU A 124 8.06 -15.63 21.64
CA GLU A 124 7.96 -15.11 20.28
C GLU A 124 6.69 -14.28 20.08
N PHE A 125 5.62 -14.58 20.83
CA PHE A 125 4.37 -13.83 20.79
C PHE A 125 3.58 -13.91 22.10
N ILE A 126 2.57 -13.04 22.17
CA ILE A 126 1.45 -13.11 23.10
C ILE A 126 0.14 -13.01 22.31
N LEU A 127 -0.83 -13.83 22.70
CA LEU A 127 -2.20 -13.80 22.19
C LEU A 127 -3.13 -13.86 23.40
N LYS A 128 -4.07 -12.92 23.49
CA LYS A 128 -5.13 -12.89 24.48
C LYS A 128 -6.47 -12.75 23.76
N PHE A 129 -7.46 -13.55 24.15
CA PHE A 129 -8.81 -13.44 23.60
C PHE A 129 -9.87 -13.68 24.67
N GLY A 130 -11.00 -12.99 24.50
CA GLY A 130 -12.15 -13.07 25.38
C GLY A 130 -12.81 -14.44 25.36
N VAL A 131 -13.15 -14.95 26.54
CA VAL A 131 -13.79 -16.25 26.70
C VAL A 131 -14.91 -16.23 27.73
N ASP A 132 -15.91 -17.05 27.48
CA ASP A 132 -16.89 -17.49 28.47
C ASP A 132 -16.49 -18.87 29.00
N ILE A 133 -16.46 -19.01 30.34
CA ILE A 133 -16.13 -20.25 31.02
C ILE A 133 -17.38 -20.77 31.74
N PHE A 134 -17.90 -21.90 31.27
CA PHE A 134 -19.12 -22.51 31.81
C PHE A 134 -18.82 -23.42 33.00
N LYS A 135 -19.85 -23.73 33.81
CA LYS A 135 -19.71 -24.57 35.02
C LYS A 135 -19.16 -25.97 34.76
N ASN A 136 -19.35 -26.50 33.56
CA ASN A 136 -18.82 -27.78 33.10
C ASN A 136 -17.36 -27.70 32.61
N GLY A 137 -16.70 -26.53 32.72
CA GLY A 137 -15.34 -26.30 32.24
C GLY A 137 -15.22 -26.04 30.74
N LEU A 138 -16.33 -25.98 30.01
CA LEU A 138 -16.32 -25.58 28.60
C LEU A 138 -15.86 -24.14 28.47
N ILE A 139 -14.91 -23.90 27.57
CA ILE A 139 -14.39 -22.56 27.27
C ILE A 139 -14.76 -22.20 25.84
N VAL A 140 -15.47 -21.10 25.66
CA VAL A 140 -15.95 -20.63 24.36
C VAL A 140 -15.43 -19.21 24.13
N PRO A 141 -14.74 -18.92 23.01
CA PRO A 141 -14.39 -17.55 22.66
C PRO A 141 -15.64 -16.70 22.43
N ASN A 142 -15.70 -15.53 23.04
CA ASN A 142 -16.83 -14.61 22.89
C ASN A 142 -16.62 -13.56 21.80
N GLY A 143 -15.39 -13.42 21.29
CA GLY A 143 -15.04 -12.51 20.19
C GLY A 143 -15.03 -11.02 20.55
N GLU A 144 -15.34 -10.66 21.80
CA GLU A 144 -15.44 -9.26 22.23
C GLU A 144 -14.06 -8.64 22.45
N TYR A 145 -13.12 -9.42 22.97
CA TYR A 145 -11.79 -8.95 23.35
C TYR A 145 -10.71 -9.71 22.62
N LEU A 146 -9.72 -8.98 22.11
CA LEU A 146 -8.57 -9.51 21.41
C LEU A 146 -7.36 -8.59 21.63
N GLU A 147 -6.26 -9.19 22.04
CA GLU A 147 -4.94 -8.55 22.08
C GLU A 147 -3.91 -9.54 21.55
N TYR A 148 -3.01 -9.08 20.70
CA TYR A 148 -1.85 -9.86 20.32
C TYR A 148 -0.65 -8.95 20.06
N GLU A 149 0.52 -9.51 20.24
CA GLU A 149 1.78 -8.89 19.88
C GLU A 149 2.75 -9.98 19.45
N ILE A 150 3.36 -9.78 18.27
CA ILE A 150 4.55 -10.53 17.88
C ILE A 150 5.75 -9.76 18.41
N PHE A 151 6.54 -10.38 19.28
CA PHE A 151 7.62 -9.66 19.95
C PHE A 151 8.72 -9.22 18.99
N GLU A 152 9.38 -8.13 19.37
CA GLU A 152 10.58 -7.63 18.72
C GLU A 152 11.72 -8.68 18.79
N ASN A 153 12.69 -8.59 17.89
CA ASN A 153 13.89 -9.46 17.83
C ASN A 153 13.71 -10.91 17.30
N LEU A 154 12.79 -11.15 16.36
CA LEU A 154 12.65 -12.43 15.68
C LEU A 154 13.45 -12.39 14.36
N ASN A 155 14.14 -13.47 14.05
CA ASN A 155 14.62 -13.64 12.68
C ASN A 155 13.44 -13.91 11.73
N LEU A 156 13.67 -13.72 10.44
CA LEU A 156 12.64 -13.83 9.42
C LEU A 156 11.89 -15.18 9.42
N ASN A 157 12.60 -16.30 9.58
CA ASN A 157 11.99 -17.63 9.63
C ASN A 157 11.03 -17.77 10.82
N ARG A 158 11.46 -17.29 12.00
CA ARG A 158 10.63 -17.31 13.22
C ARG A 158 9.43 -16.38 13.09
N PHE A 159 9.63 -15.16 12.59
CA PHE A 159 8.55 -14.21 12.33
C PHE A 159 7.50 -14.79 11.37
N THR A 160 7.94 -15.39 10.26
CA THR A 160 7.06 -16.06 9.29
C THR A 160 6.30 -17.22 9.92
N SER A 161 6.95 -18.01 10.78
CA SER A 161 6.29 -19.11 11.50
C SER A 161 5.21 -18.60 12.44
N VAL A 162 5.45 -17.50 13.16
CA VAL A 162 4.46 -16.87 14.05
C VAL A 162 3.28 -16.27 13.26
N LEU A 163 3.54 -15.62 12.12
CA LEU A 163 2.47 -15.11 11.26
C LEU A 163 1.56 -16.23 10.76
N LYS A 164 2.14 -17.34 10.31
CA LYS A 164 1.40 -18.52 9.88
C LYS A 164 0.55 -19.07 11.04
N LEU A 165 1.16 -19.25 12.21
CA LEU A 165 0.46 -19.73 13.40
C LEU A 165 -0.75 -18.85 13.76
N LEU A 166 -0.57 -17.52 13.79
CA LEU A 166 -1.67 -16.60 14.08
C LEU A 166 -2.73 -16.62 12.99
N LYS A 167 -2.34 -16.70 11.70
CA LYS A 167 -3.28 -16.90 10.59
C LYS A 167 -4.12 -18.16 10.80
N ASP A 168 -3.48 -19.30 11.10
CA ASP A 168 -4.14 -20.59 11.28
C ASP A 168 -5.14 -20.52 12.45
N ILE A 169 -4.72 -19.97 13.60
CA ILE A 169 -5.61 -19.68 14.75
C ILE A 169 -6.83 -18.88 14.31
N PHE A 170 -6.64 -17.73 13.64
CA PHE A 170 -7.72 -16.84 13.22
C PHE A 170 -8.56 -17.42 12.08
N SER A 171 -8.07 -18.42 11.35
CA SER A 171 -8.85 -19.15 10.35
C SER A 171 -9.82 -20.14 11.00
N GLY A 172 -9.66 -20.42 12.30
CA GLY A 172 -10.48 -21.34 13.06
C GLY A 172 -9.80 -22.68 13.35
N ASP A 173 -8.49 -22.80 13.14
CA ASP A 173 -7.77 -24.01 13.55
C ASP A 173 -7.89 -24.21 15.06
N GLU A 174 -8.08 -25.46 15.46
CA GLU A 174 -8.32 -25.81 16.85
C GLU A 174 -7.06 -25.59 17.70
N ILE A 175 -7.18 -24.77 18.73
CA ILE A 175 -6.22 -24.61 19.81
C ILE A 175 -6.54 -25.67 20.86
N SER A 176 -5.81 -26.78 20.86
CA SER A 176 -5.97 -27.87 21.80
C SER A 176 -4.88 -27.81 22.86
N PHE A 177 -5.25 -27.78 24.14
CA PHE A 177 -4.29 -27.87 25.23
C PHE A 177 -4.72 -28.85 26.30
N LYS A 178 -3.72 -29.55 26.84
CA LYS A 178 -3.89 -30.58 27.86
C LYS A 178 -3.16 -30.21 29.14
N SER A 179 -3.85 -30.34 30.26
CA SER A 179 -3.33 -30.33 31.63
C SER A 179 -3.49 -31.73 32.24
N SER A 180 -2.94 -31.94 33.44
CA SER A 180 -3.20 -33.15 34.23
C SER A 180 -4.70 -33.37 34.48
N ASP A 181 -5.44 -32.26 34.64
CA ASP A 181 -6.81 -32.30 35.16
C ASP A 181 -7.88 -32.16 34.07
N PHE A 182 -7.53 -31.64 32.89
CA PHE A 182 -8.48 -31.40 31.81
C PHE A 182 -7.81 -31.27 30.43
N THR A 183 -8.61 -31.46 29.39
CA THR A 183 -8.28 -31.13 28.01
C THR A 183 -9.28 -30.11 27.50
N SER A 184 -8.81 -29.10 26.79
CA SER A 184 -9.66 -28.05 26.21
C SER A 184 -9.30 -27.84 24.76
N ASN A 185 -10.34 -27.62 23.95
CA ASN A 185 -10.27 -27.40 22.52
C ASN A 185 -11.05 -26.13 22.20
N ILE A 186 -10.38 -25.17 21.55
CA ILE A 186 -10.91 -23.83 21.32
C ILE A 186 -10.70 -23.46 19.85
N SER A 187 -11.71 -22.90 19.18
CA SER A 187 -11.58 -22.35 17.83
C SER A 187 -11.84 -20.84 17.86
N LEU A 188 -10.86 -20.05 17.43
CA LEU A 188 -10.92 -18.58 17.42
C LEU A 188 -11.04 -18.04 15.99
N LYS A 189 -12.18 -18.24 15.33
CA LYS A 189 -12.37 -17.74 13.96
C LYS A 189 -12.53 -16.21 13.94
N ASN A 190 -11.65 -15.53 13.20
CA ASN A 190 -11.71 -14.10 12.90
C ASN A 190 -11.17 -13.85 11.49
N GLU A 191 -12.08 -13.69 10.53
CA GLU A 191 -11.74 -13.58 9.10
C GLU A 191 -10.91 -12.33 8.78
N LYS A 192 -11.18 -11.21 9.47
CA LYS A 192 -10.44 -9.96 9.28
C LYS A 192 -8.98 -10.14 9.70
N GLU A 193 -8.74 -10.74 10.87
CA GLU A 193 -7.39 -10.97 11.37
C GLU A 193 -6.67 -12.05 10.55
N SER A 194 -7.35 -13.14 10.16
CA SER A 194 -6.75 -14.14 9.26
C SER A 194 -6.27 -13.50 7.94
N PHE A 195 -7.12 -12.68 7.31
CA PHE A 195 -6.75 -11.94 6.10
C PHE A 195 -5.59 -10.98 6.33
N LYS A 196 -5.54 -10.31 7.49
CA LYS A 196 -4.41 -9.45 7.87
C LYS A 196 -3.10 -10.24 7.90
N PHE A 197 -3.06 -11.41 8.55
CA PHE A 197 -1.84 -12.22 8.63
C PHE A 197 -1.45 -12.84 7.27
N GLU A 198 -2.43 -13.17 6.43
CA GLU A 198 -2.18 -13.57 5.04
C GLU A 198 -1.51 -12.45 4.25
N LEU A 199 -2.06 -11.23 4.33
CA LEU A 199 -1.52 -10.07 3.65
C LEU A 199 -0.08 -9.77 4.08
N ILE A 200 0.21 -9.78 5.39
CA ILE A 200 1.59 -9.59 5.90
C ILE A 200 2.53 -10.67 5.33
N SER A 201 2.06 -11.92 5.26
CA SER A 201 2.84 -13.03 4.71
C SER A 201 3.15 -12.86 3.23
N GLU A 202 2.21 -12.34 2.43
CA GLU A 202 2.45 -11.96 1.04
C GLU A 202 3.46 -10.81 0.92
N PHE A 203 3.34 -9.81 1.80
CA PHE A 203 4.29 -8.70 1.88
C PHE A 203 5.71 -9.19 2.16
N LEU A 204 5.90 -10.10 3.12
CA LEU A 204 7.21 -10.68 3.43
C LEU A 204 7.84 -11.40 2.24
N LYS A 205 7.06 -12.20 1.51
CA LYS A 205 7.55 -12.91 0.33
C LYS A 205 8.02 -11.95 -0.76
N ASN A 206 7.43 -10.77 -0.85
CA ASN A 206 7.87 -9.72 -1.76
C ASN A 206 9.09 -8.97 -1.21
N TYR A 207 9.12 -8.72 0.11
CA TYR A 207 10.22 -8.08 0.80
C TYR A 207 11.54 -8.87 0.68
N GLU A 208 11.49 -10.21 0.80
CA GLU A 208 12.67 -11.09 0.62
C GLU A 208 13.32 -10.96 -0.77
N LYS A 209 12.58 -10.47 -1.77
CA LYS A 209 13.07 -10.29 -3.14
C LYS A 209 13.71 -8.93 -3.37
N ILE A 210 13.56 -7.98 -2.45
CA ILE A 210 14.10 -6.63 -2.56
C ILE A 210 15.61 -6.69 -2.35
N SER A 211 16.37 -6.45 -3.42
CA SER A 211 17.82 -6.67 -3.46
C SER A 211 18.61 -5.73 -2.53
N CYS A 212 18.10 -4.52 -2.33
CA CYS A 212 18.77 -3.46 -1.57
C CYS A 212 18.65 -3.62 -0.04
N ILE A 213 17.77 -4.50 0.44
CA ILE A 213 17.55 -4.71 1.87
C ILE A 213 18.49 -5.79 2.39
N LYS A 214 19.36 -5.40 3.34
CA LYS A 214 20.32 -6.32 3.98
C LYS A 214 19.88 -6.81 5.36
N GLU A 215 18.72 -6.36 5.84
CA GLU A 215 18.25 -6.67 7.20
C GLU A 215 17.66 -8.07 7.27
N LYS A 216 18.26 -8.94 8.10
CA LYS A 216 17.80 -10.34 8.28
C LYS A 216 16.65 -10.44 9.27
N ARG A 217 16.35 -9.35 9.99
CA ARG A 217 15.32 -9.30 11.02
C ARG A 217 14.25 -8.28 10.61
N PHE A 218 13.24 -8.76 9.87
CA PHE A 218 12.14 -7.94 9.37
C PHE A 218 11.40 -7.15 10.45
N ASN A 219 11.38 -7.63 11.70
CA ASN A 219 10.70 -6.91 12.79
C ASN A 219 11.47 -5.72 13.37
N TYR A 220 12.68 -5.40 12.86
CA TYR A 220 13.36 -4.13 13.13
C TYR A 220 13.04 -3.06 12.10
N VAL A 221 12.26 -3.41 11.08
CA VAL A 221 11.75 -2.47 10.10
C VAL A 221 10.70 -1.61 10.79
N ASN A 222 11.14 -0.51 11.41
CA ASN A 222 10.26 0.52 11.94
C ASN A 222 9.77 1.43 10.80
N GLU A 223 9.28 0.81 9.72
CA GLU A 223 8.67 1.49 8.59
C GLU A 223 7.21 1.08 8.47
N ASP A 224 6.41 1.99 7.92
CA ASP A 224 5.06 1.69 7.49
C ASP A 224 5.08 0.61 6.38
N TYR A 225 4.16 -0.35 6.47
CA TYR A 225 3.92 -1.35 5.43
C TYR A 225 3.68 -0.72 4.06
N TYR A 226 3.11 0.49 4.00
CA TYR A 226 2.93 1.21 2.75
C TYR A 226 4.26 1.59 2.12
N LYS A 227 5.23 2.06 2.91
CA LYS A 227 6.57 2.37 2.38
C LYS A 227 7.29 1.13 1.86
N LEU A 228 7.11 -0.02 2.53
CA LEU A 228 7.64 -1.30 2.04
C LEU A 228 6.97 -1.74 0.74
N TYR A 229 5.66 -1.52 0.62
CA TYR A 229 4.94 -1.72 -0.63
C TYR A 229 5.54 -0.86 -1.76
N LEU A 230 5.85 0.41 -1.50
CA LEU A 230 6.48 1.29 -2.49
C LEU A 230 7.87 0.78 -2.89
N LEU A 231 8.74 0.42 -1.94
CA LEU A 231 10.05 -0.15 -2.27
C LEU A 231 9.95 -1.39 -3.14
N ALA A 232 9.02 -2.29 -2.83
CA ALA A 232 8.83 -3.52 -3.60
C ALA A 232 8.43 -3.25 -5.06
N ASN A 233 7.65 -2.18 -5.30
CA ASN A 233 7.28 -1.77 -6.65
C ASN A 233 8.39 -0.98 -7.35
N LEU A 234 9.16 -0.17 -6.61
CA LEU A 234 10.32 0.54 -7.15
C LEU A 234 11.36 -0.42 -7.74
N GLU A 235 11.66 -1.54 -7.05
CA GLU A 235 12.59 -2.56 -7.57
C GLU A 235 12.09 -3.27 -8.83
N ARG A 236 10.77 -3.31 -9.05
CA ARG A 236 10.20 -3.87 -10.30
C ARG A 236 10.39 -2.93 -11.48
N GLY A 237 10.68 -1.65 -11.23
CA GLY A 237 10.92 -0.64 -12.27
C GLY A 237 9.66 -0.18 -12.99
N ASP A 238 8.47 -0.57 -12.51
CA ASP A 238 7.22 -0.36 -13.20
C ASP A 238 6.44 0.83 -12.60
N SER A 239 5.96 1.69 -13.49
CA SER A 239 4.77 2.48 -13.17
C SER A 239 3.59 1.51 -13.03
N PHE A 240 2.70 1.79 -12.08
CA PHE A 240 1.55 0.91 -11.86
C PHE A 240 0.25 1.69 -11.80
N GLU A 241 -0.77 1.12 -12.43
CA GLU A 241 -2.14 1.61 -12.31
C GLU A 241 -2.74 1.18 -10.97
N THR A 242 -3.51 2.07 -10.38
CA THR A 242 -4.26 1.82 -9.15
C THR A 242 -5.52 2.68 -9.13
N TRP A 243 -6.22 2.66 -8.01
CA TRP A 243 -7.27 3.62 -7.72
C TRP A 243 -7.03 4.25 -6.35
N GLY A 244 -7.69 5.35 -6.06
CA GLY A 244 -7.60 5.97 -4.76
C GLY A 244 -8.73 6.93 -4.45
N ASN A 245 -8.70 7.39 -3.22
CA ASN A 245 -9.57 8.44 -2.71
C ASN A 245 -8.73 9.69 -2.49
N PHE A 246 -9.26 10.85 -2.83
CA PHE A 246 -8.57 12.10 -2.58
C PHE A 246 -9.53 13.25 -2.33
N THR A 247 -9.02 14.26 -1.61
CA THR A 247 -9.74 15.47 -1.26
C THR A 247 -9.04 16.67 -1.87
N LEU A 248 -9.80 17.44 -2.65
CA LEU A 248 -9.35 18.71 -3.19
C LEU A 248 -10.04 19.85 -2.45
N LYS A 249 -9.31 20.94 -2.25
CA LYS A 249 -9.92 22.20 -1.82
C LYS A 249 -10.86 22.70 -2.92
N TYR A 250 -12.08 23.04 -2.55
CA TYR A 250 -13.05 23.64 -3.45
C TYR A 250 -12.79 25.14 -3.50
N ASP A 251 -12.48 25.63 -4.70
CA ASP A 251 -12.52 27.05 -5.03
C ASP A 251 -13.32 27.18 -6.33
N ASP A 252 -14.36 28.03 -6.33
CA ASP A 252 -15.22 28.30 -7.50
C ASP A 252 -14.41 28.80 -8.71
N HIS A 253 -13.17 29.26 -8.50
CA HIS A 253 -12.26 29.71 -9.55
C HIS A 253 -11.30 28.62 -10.08
N ASN A 254 -11.17 27.47 -9.41
CA ASN A 254 -10.20 26.43 -9.76
C ASN A 254 -10.77 25.42 -10.76
N LYS A 255 -10.63 25.71 -12.05
CA LYS A 255 -10.72 24.69 -13.11
C LYS A 255 -9.43 23.87 -13.12
N ILE A 256 -9.41 22.80 -12.33
CA ILE A 256 -8.33 21.80 -12.37
C ILE A 256 -8.34 21.16 -13.76
N LYS A 257 -7.22 21.26 -14.48
CA LYS A 257 -7.05 20.61 -15.79
C LYS A 257 -6.39 19.26 -15.59
N LEU A 258 -7.01 18.21 -16.11
CA LEU A 258 -6.43 16.88 -16.11
C LEU A 258 -5.42 16.72 -17.26
N PRO A 259 -4.38 15.87 -17.11
CA PRO A 259 -4.03 15.16 -15.88
C PRO A 259 -3.35 16.09 -14.85
N VAL A 260 -3.53 15.80 -13.56
CA VAL A 260 -2.80 16.47 -12.47
C VAL A 260 -1.91 15.53 -11.71
N GLN A 261 -0.83 16.06 -11.14
CA GLN A 261 0.09 15.29 -10.33
C GLN A 261 0.01 15.67 -8.85
N TYR A 262 0.25 14.67 -8.02
CA TYR A 262 0.49 14.81 -6.60
C TYR A 262 1.77 14.08 -6.26
N ILE A 263 2.73 14.80 -5.68
CA ILE A 263 4.05 14.27 -5.38
C ILE A 263 4.20 14.19 -3.86
N ARG A 264 4.72 13.06 -3.37
CA ARG A 264 5.14 12.92 -1.98
C ARG A 264 6.44 12.12 -1.88
N GLU A 265 7.23 12.44 -0.85
CA GLU A 265 8.54 11.84 -0.63
C GLU A 265 8.53 10.97 0.63
N HIS A 266 9.04 9.75 0.49
CA HIS A 266 9.10 8.75 1.55
C HIS A 266 10.55 8.50 1.93
N LYS A 267 10.95 9.00 3.11
CA LYS A 267 12.28 8.76 3.68
C LYS A 267 12.33 7.41 4.37
N PHE A 268 13.40 6.66 4.13
CA PHE A 268 13.63 5.34 4.73
C PHE A 268 14.71 5.41 5.79
N ASN A 269 14.46 4.77 6.92
CA ASN A 269 15.37 4.53 8.01
C ASN A 269 15.58 3.02 8.19
N LEU A 270 15.86 2.36 7.06
CA LEU A 270 16.15 0.93 6.99
C LEU A 270 17.64 0.72 6.83
N LYS A 271 18.17 -0.35 7.45
CA LYS A 271 19.58 -0.68 7.30
C LYS A 271 19.94 -0.98 5.84
N GLY A 272 20.86 -0.20 5.27
CA GLY A 272 21.21 -0.24 3.84
C GLY A 272 20.46 0.75 2.96
N LEU A 273 19.49 1.48 3.52
CA LEU A 273 18.66 2.50 2.85
C LEU A 273 18.52 3.79 3.67
N GLU A 274 19.38 4.01 4.67
CA GLU A 274 19.25 5.08 5.68
C GLU A 274 19.24 6.51 5.10
N ASN A 275 19.74 6.67 3.88
CA ASN A 275 19.73 7.94 3.13
C ASN A 275 18.94 7.84 1.83
N THR A 276 18.07 6.84 1.70
CA THR A 276 17.24 6.67 0.51
C THR A 276 15.90 7.37 0.71
N THR A 277 15.56 8.23 -0.23
CA THR A 277 14.20 8.78 -0.36
C THR A 277 13.57 8.21 -1.62
N VAL A 278 12.33 7.76 -1.51
CA VAL A 278 11.53 7.36 -2.68
C VAL A 278 10.51 8.45 -2.93
N ARG A 279 10.56 9.05 -4.12
CA ARG A 279 9.51 9.95 -4.58
C ARG A 279 8.40 9.13 -5.22
N GLU A 280 7.18 9.39 -4.77
CA GLU A 280 5.95 8.84 -5.34
C GLU A 280 5.21 9.96 -6.07
N THR A 281 5.15 9.84 -7.39
CA THR A 281 4.42 10.75 -8.26
C THR A 281 3.11 10.09 -8.68
N ILE A 282 2.00 10.63 -8.22
CA ILE A 282 0.66 10.10 -8.45
C ILE A 282 -0.02 10.98 -9.49
N THR A 283 -0.34 10.41 -10.65
CA THR A 283 -1.05 11.09 -11.73
C THR A 283 -2.53 10.75 -11.67
N ILE A 284 -3.37 11.76 -11.56
CA ILE A 284 -4.83 11.66 -11.63
C ILE A 284 -5.23 12.00 -13.06
N SER A 285 -5.65 10.98 -13.80
CA SER A 285 -6.12 11.13 -15.19
C SER A 285 -7.63 10.88 -15.33
N ASP A 286 -8.26 10.35 -14.29
CA ASP A 286 -9.69 10.06 -14.29
C ASP A 286 -10.53 11.35 -14.24
N ASN A 287 -11.72 11.33 -14.82
CA ASN A 287 -12.60 12.50 -14.80
C ASN A 287 -12.91 12.93 -13.35
N LEU A 288 -13.00 14.24 -13.13
CA LEU A 288 -13.37 14.82 -11.85
C LEU A 288 -14.89 15.01 -11.71
N GLU A 289 -15.67 14.14 -12.36
CA GLU A 289 -17.12 14.06 -12.18
C GLU A 289 -17.45 13.14 -11.00
N ASN A 290 -18.65 13.28 -10.41
CA ASN A 290 -19.10 12.45 -9.27
C ASN A 290 -18.22 12.61 -8.01
N TYR A 291 -18.28 13.78 -7.38
CA TYR A 291 -17.68 14.06 -6.07
C TYR A 291 -18.75 14.23 -5.00
N GLN A 292 -18.37 14.01 -3.75
CA GLN A 292 -19.15 14.45 -2.60
C GLN A 292 -18.63 15.83 -2.17
N LEU A 293 -19.52 16.82 -2.09
CA LEU A 293 -19.21 18.11 -1.49
C LEU A 293 -19.38 18.00 0.02
N LEU A 294 -18.35 18.39 0.77
CA LEU A 294 -18.40 18.47 2.23
C LEU A 294 -17.69 19.75 2.65
N ASN A 295 -18.47 20.74 3.11
CA ASN A 295 -18.00 22.11 3.31
C ASN A 295 -17.30 22.64 2.02
N ASP A 296 -16.10 23.20 2.17
CA ASP A 296 -15.27 23.73 1.07
C ASP A 296 -14.35 22.65 0.45
N PHE A 297 -14.78 21.38 0.47
CA PHE A 297 -13.97 20.27 -0.04
C PHE A 297 -14.74 19.39 -1.02
N LYS A 298 -14.07 19.01 -2.10
CA LYS A 298 -14.52 17.97 -3.03
C LYS A 298 -13.83 16.66 -2.69
N ILE A 299 -14.61 15.66 -2.33
CA ILE A 299 -14.14 14.33 -2.00
C ILE A 299 -14.42 13.41 -3.19
N TYR A 300 -13.35 12.83 -3.72
CA TYR A 300 -13.39 11.87 -4.82
C TYR A 300 -13.09 10.48 -4.28
N ARG A 301 -13.85 9.49 -4.73
CA ARG A 301 -13.67 8.09 -4.33
C ARG A 301 -13.47 7.20 -5.54
N HIS A 302 -12.64 6.17 -5.38
CA HIS A 302 -12.40 5.13 -6.39
C HIS A 302 -12.01 5.67 -7.77
N LYS A 303 -11.21 6.74 -7.80
CA LYS A 303 -10.70 7.31 -9.05
C LYS A 303 -9.46 6.60 -9.51
N LYS A 304 -9.29 6.41 -10.82
CA LYS A 304 -8.09 5.81 -11.40
C LYS A 304 -6.89 6.72 -11.24
N LEU A 305 -5.77 6.11 -10.86
CA LEU A 305 -4.49 6.76 -10.60
C LEU A 305 -3.37 5.98 -11.29
N THR A 306 -2.35 6.67 -11.74
CA THR A 306 -1.08 6.06 -12.15
C THR A 306 0.00 6.49 -11.17
N VAL A 307 0.76 5.55 -10.64
CA VAL A 307 1.84 5.81 -9.70
C VAL A 307 3.19 5.54 -10.36
N ASN A 308 4.07 6.53 -10.30
CA ASN A 308 5.47 6.43 -10.70
C ASN A 308 6.35 6.54 -9.45
N LEU A 309 7.37 5.70 -9.36
CA LEU A 309 8.30 5.68 -8.23
C LEU A 309 9.72 5.93 -8.74
N GLU A 310 10.46 6.78 -8.03
CA GLU A 310 11.88 7.01 -8.29
C GLU A 310 12.66 7.14 -6.99
N LYS A 311 13.94 6.76 -7.05
CA LYS A 311 14.90 6.98 -5.97
C LYS A 311 15.59 8.32 -6.18
N ILE A 312 15.59 9.18 -5.15
CA ILE A 312 16.19 10.52 -5.19
C ILE A 312 17.27 10.72 -4.11
#